data_AF-A0A286DRN1-F1
#
_entry.id   AF-A0A286DRN1-F1
#
_cell.length_a   1.000
_cell.length_b   1.000
_cell.length_c   1.000
_cell.angle_alpha   90.00
_cell.angle_beta   90.00
_cell.angle_gamma   90.00
#
_symmetry.space_group_name_H-M   'P 1'
#
loop_
_entity.id
_entity.type
_entity.pdbx_description
1 polymer ?
#
loop_
_entity_poly.entity_id
_entity_poly.type
_entity_poly.pdbx_seq_one_letter_code
_entity_poly.pdbx_strand_id
1 'polypeptide(L)'
;MNEFHEINLMTSRGDINGAFSLIRNWSENAARKIMKKAGYSVTPHTGRAFWTWVQETLTRSARERCCGYRVRAERQAPVRRWRQQASEDYAAYAQMMSQSSDNEYSASCLPGKVVQTIYLDKPSS
;
A
#
# COMPACT_ATOMS: atom_id res chain seq x y z
N MET A 1 20.10 10.40 20.77
CA MET A 1 18.63 10.19 20.65
C MET A 1 18.31 10.03 19.18
N ASN A 2 17.27 9.30 18.78
CA ASN A 2 16.91 9.17 17.35
C ASN A 2 16.04 10.37 16.94
N GLU A 3 16.62 11.40 16.35
CA GLU A 3 15.95 12.67 16.02
C GLU A 3 14.77 12.47 15.06
N PHE A 4 14.87 11.50 14.16
CA PHE A 4 13.76 11.13 13.26
C PHE A 4 12.56 10.51 14.00
N HIS A 5 12.79 9.81 15.11
CA HIS A 5 11.71 9.31 15.96
C HIS A 5 11.05 10.44 16.73
N GLU A 6 11.82 11.40 17.23
CA GLU A 6 11.28 12.57 17.92
C GLU A 6 10.40 13.42 17.01
N ILE A 7 10.83 13.69 15.78
CA ILE A 7 9.99 14.38 14.79
C ILE A 7 8.68 13.61 14.57
N ASN A 8 8.74 12.29 14.39
CA ASN A 8 7.53 11.49 14.17
C ASN A 8 6.62 11.45 15.41
N LEU A 9 7.18 11.46 16.61
CA LEU A 9 6.43 11.51 17.87
C LEU A 9 5.72 12.86 18.04
N MET A 10 6.44 13.97 17.85
CA MET A 10 5.88 15.33 17.93
C MET A 10 4.78 15.52 16.89
N THR A 11 5.02 15.07 15.65
CA THR A 11 4.03 15.12 14.57
C THR A 11 2.79 14.30 14.88
N SER A 12 2.92 13.10 15.47
CA SER A 12 1.78 12.27 15.87
C SER A 12 0.95 12.91 16.99
N ARG A 13 1.60 13.68 17.88
CA ARG A 13 0.96 14.43 18.97
C ARG A 13 0.34 15.76 18.50
N GLY A 14 0.60 16.19 17.27
CA GLY A 14 0.17 17.49 16.76
C GLY A 14 1.06 18.65 17.25
N ASP A 15 2.22 18.37 17.83
CA ASP A 15 3.16 19.39 18.30
C ASP A 15 4.06 19.89 17.14
N ILE A 16 3.52 20.87 16.42
CA ILE A 16 4.15 21.49 15.25
C ILE A 16 5.38 22.29 15.67
N ASN A 17 5.27 23.06 16.76
CA ASN A 17 6.32 23.97 17.22
C ASN A 17 7.55 23.21 17.74
N GLY A 18 7.31 22.11 18.47
CA GLY A 18 8.37 21.20 18.91
C GLY A 18 9.11 20.59 17.72
N ALA A 19 8.37 20.08 16.73
CA ALA A 19 8.97 19.48 15.53
C ALA A 19 9.82 20.49 14.73
N PHE A 20 9.36 21.74 14.61
CA PHE A 20 10.14 22.79 13.95
C PHE A 20 11.39 23.20 14.70
N SER A 21 11.27 23.40 16.01
CA SER A 21 12.39 23.79 16.85
C SER A 21 13.49 22.73 16.82
N LEU A 22 13.09 21.45 16.77
CA LEU A 22 14.03 20.34 16.65
C LEU A 22 14.76 20.34 15.30
N ILE A 23 14.05 20.51 14.17
CA ILE A 23 14.66 20.43 12.84
C ILE A 23 15.48 21.68 12.46
N ARG A 24 15.13 22.85 13.01
CA ARG A 24 15.81 24.13 12.71
C ARG A 24 17.27 24.17 13.17
N ASN A 25 17.63 23.39 14.19
CA ASN A 25 19.00 23.31 14.69
C ASN A 25 19.94 22.54 13.75
N TRP A 26 19.41 21.92 12.69
CA TRP A 26 20.17 21.11 11.75
C TRP A 26 20.49 21.87 10.47
N SER A 27 21.64 21.55 9.88
CA SER A 27 21.93 21.97 8.50
C SER A 27 20.94 21.34 7.53
N GLU A 28 20.71 21.99 6.39
CA GLU A 28 19.80 21.51 5.35
C GLU A 28 20.08 20.05 4.96
N ASN A 29 21.36 19.68 4.80
CA ASN A 29 21.77 18.32 4.46
C ASN A 29 21.40 17.30 5.54
N ALA A 30 21.53 17.66 6.81
CA ALA A 30 21.11 16.82 7.93
C ALA A 30 19.59 16.72 8.00
N ALA A 31 18.88 17.84 7.88
CA ALA A 31 17.42 17.89 7.86
C ALA A 31 16.83 16.99 6.75
N ARG A 32 17.41 17.00 5.54
CA ARG A 32 17.03 16.08 4.45
C ARG A 32 17.17 14.62 4.86
N LYS A 33 18.30 14.23 5.46
CA LYS A 33 18.53 12.85 5.91
C LYS A 33 17.54 12.44 6.99
N ILE A 34 17.28 13.34 7.95
CA ILE A 34 16.31 13.11 9.04
C ILE A 34 14.91 12.93 8.46
N MET A 35 14.46 13.82 7.58
CA MET A 35 13.13 13.74 6.93
C MET A 35 12.99 12.46 6.10
N LYS A 36 14.03 12.06 5.36
CA LYS A 36 14.06 10.81 4.59
C LYS A 36 13.97 9.59 5.51
N LYS A 37 14.70 9.57 6.64
CA LYS A 37 14.62 8.50 7.65
C LYS A 37 13.28 8.46 8.36
N ALA A 38 12.66 9.62 8.58
CA ALA A 38 11.33 9.74 9.17
C ALA A 38 10.22 9.21 8.24
N GLY A 39 10.51 8.98 6.95
CA GLY A 39 9.59 8.41 5.97
C GLY A 39 8.97 9.43 5.00
N TYR A 40 9.40 10.70 5.05
CA TYR A 40 8.91 11.74 4.15
C TYR A 40 9.65 11.74 2.81
N SER A 41 8.92 12.14 1.76
CA SER A 41 9.46 12.30 0.41
C SER A 41 10.10 13.68 0.26
N VAL A 42 11.43 13.73 0.40
CA VAL A 42 12.18 14.99 0.41
C VAL A 42 12.23 15.64 -0.97
N THR A 43 11.97 16.95 -1.04
CA THR A 43 12.05 17.75 -2.27
C THR A 43 13.49 17.92 -2.78
N PRO A 44 13.77 17.99 -4.09
CA PRO A 44 15.11 18.30 -4.61
C PRO A 44 15.50 19.78 -4.44
N HIS A 45 14.54 20.69 -4.20
CA HIS A 45 14.80 22.13 -4.08
C HIS A 45 15.58 22.48 -2.82
N THR A 46 16.45 23.49 -2.85
CA THR A 46 17.36 23.90 -1.77
C THR A 46 17.00 25.24 -1.13
N GLY A 47 17.64 25.58 -0.01
CA GLY A 47 17.53 26.88 0.65
C GLY A 47 16.11 27.16 1.16
N ARG A 48 15.59 28.35 0.85
CA ARG A 48 14.26 28.78 1.33
C ARG A 48 13.14 27.85 0.88
N ALA A 49 13.19 27.36 -0.35
CA ALA A 49 12.19 26.43 -0.88
C ALA A 49 12.17 25.10 -0.11
N PHE A 50 13.36 24.61 0.28
CA PHE A 50 13.46 23.44 1.16
C PHE A 50 12.77 23.68 2.50
N TRP A 51 13.06 24.80 3.16
CA TRP A 51 12.50 25.10 4.48
C TRP A 51 10.99 25.35 4.45
N THR A 52 10.47 26.00 3.40
CA THR A 52 9.03 26.11 3.17
C THR A 52 8.38 24.73 3.01
N TRP A 53 9.01 23.83 2.24
CA TRP A 53 8.53 22.46 2.08
C TRP A 53 8.55 21.68 3.42
N VAL A 54 9.60 21.82 4.23
CA VAL A 54 9.65 21.24 5.59
C VAL A 54 8.50 21.79 6.42
N GLN A 55 8.22 23.09 6.30
CA GLN A 55 7.15 23.76 7.03
C GLN A 55 5.76 23.22 6.70
N GLU A 56 5.46 23.14 5.42
CA GLU A 56 4.19 22.60 4.93
C GLU A 56 4.05 21.11 5.29
N THR A 57 5.12 20.34 5.13
CA THR A 57 5.11 18.88 5.38
C THR A 57 4.83 18.57 6.83
N LEU A 58 5.55 19.18 7.78
CA LEU A 58 5.34 18.94 9.21
C LEU A 58 3.98 19.46 9.66
N THR A 59 3.54 20.62 9.16
CA THR A 59 2.20 21.17 9.47
C THR A 59 1.09 20.24 9.01
N ARG A 60 1.16 19.74 7.77
CA ARG A 60 0.18 18.81 7.21
C ARG A 60 0.16 17.51 8.00
N SER A 61 1.34 16.93 8.23
CA SER A 61 1.50 15.66 8.94
C SER A 61 0.97 15.75 10.38
N ALA A 62 1.19 16.88 11.06
CA ALA A 62 0.69 17.11 12.41
C ALA A 62 -0.83 17.30 12.46
N ARG A 63 -1.42 18.00 11.48
CA ARG A 63 -2.88 18.15 11.36
C ARG A 63 -3.57 16.82 11.10
N GLU A 64 -2.97 16.00 10.25
CA GLU A 64 -3.47 14.65 9.93
C GLU A 64 -3.18 13.64 11.04
N ARG A 65 -2.39 14.02 12.06
CA ARG A 65 -1.82 13.11 13.08
C ARG A 65 -1.19 11.86 12.43
N CYS A 66 -0.57 12.08 11.28
CA CYS A 66 0.06 11.07 10.46
C CYS A 66 1.57 11.30 10.52
N CYS A 67 2.32 10.39 11.13
CA CYS A 67 3.77 10.41 11.06
C CYS A 67 4.26 9.83 9.73
N GLY A 68 5.51 10.15 9.35
CA GLY A 68 6.10 9.67 8.10
C GLY A 68 6.15 8.14 7.97
N TYR A 69 6.05 7.40 9.08
CA TYR A 69 5.89 5.94 9.05
C TYR A 69 4.55 5.50 8.45
N ARG A 70 3.45 6.20 8.70
CA ARG A 70 2.15 5.89 8.09
C ARG A 70 2.17 6.16 6.60
N VAL A 71 2.71 7.31 6.18
CA VAL A 71 2.88 7.67 4.77
C VAL A 71 3.76 6.65 4.03
N ARG A 72 4.85 6.20 4.67
CA ARG A 72 5.71 5.16 4.11
C ARG A 72 5.02 3.80 4.07
N ALA A 73 4.29 3.42 5.11
CA ALA A 73 3.54 2.16 5.15
C ALA A 73 2.44 2.12 4.08
N GLU A 74 1.74 3.23 3.85
CA GLU A 74 0.74 3.36 2.77
C GLU A 74 1.37 3.22 1.38
N ARG A 75 2.53 3.84 1.14
CA ARG A 75 3.27 3.68 -0.13
C ARG A 75 3.88 2.30 -0.30
N GLN A 76 4.30 1.67 0.79
CA GLN A 76 4.95 0.37 0.77
C GLN A 76 3.99 -0.80 0.83
N ALA A 77 2.72 -0.61 1.16
CA ALA A 77 1.77 -1.71 1.34
C ALA A 77 1.42 -2.39 0.00
N PRO A 78 1.89 -3.63 -0.26
CA PRO A 78 1.45 -4.41 -1.40
C PRO A 78 0.26 -5.32 -1.03
N VAL A 79 -0.30 -5.22 0.19
CA VAL A 79 -1.06 -6.33 0.82
C VAL A 79 -2.52 -6.04 1.13
N ARG A 80 -3.07 -4.82 0.93
CA ARG A 80 -4.53 -4.68 1.06
C ARG A 80 -5.28 -5.46 -0.01
N ARG A 81 -4.66 -5.64 -1.19
CA ARG A 81 -5.25 -6.39 -2.29
C ARG A 81 -5.39 -7.88 -2.00
N TRP A 82 -4.42 -8.56 -1.41
CA TRP A 82 -4.48 -10.02 -1.29
C TRP A 82 -5.56 -10.54 -0.34
N ARG A 83 -5.72 -9.91 0.83
CA ARG A 83 -6.72 -10.35 1.81
C ARG A 83 -8.14 -9.93 1.41
N GLN A 84 -8.29 -8.80 0.71
CA GLN A 84 -9.58 -8.35 0.16
C GLN A 84 -9.97 -9.14 -1.09
N GLN A 85 -9.02 -9.41 -1.99
CA GLN A 85 -9.22 -10.23 -3.19
C GLN A 85 -9.68 -11.63 -2.82
N ALA A 86 -9.06 -12.29 -1.84
CA ALA A 86 -9.50 -13.63 -1.41
C ALA A 86 -10.94 -13.63 -0.86
N SER A 87 -11.35 -12.58 -0.14
CA SER A 87 -12.74 -12.45 0.33
C SER A 87 -13.72 -12.14 -0.80
N GLU A 88 -13.30 -11.33 -1.78
CA GLU A 88 -14.10 -11.00 -2.97
C GLU A 88 -14.26 -12.23 -3.88
N ASP A 89 -13.19 -12.99 -4.09
CA ASP A 89 -13.17 -14.23 -4.88
C ASP A 89 -14.06 -15.31 -4.21
N TYR A 90 -13.98 -15.45 -2.88
CA TYR A 90 -14.84 -16.39 -2.14
C TYR A 90 -16.31 -15.95 -2.18
N ALA A 91 -16.60 -14.65 -2.04
CA ALA A 91 -17.96 -14.14 -2.16
C ALA A 91 -18.53 -14.33 -3.57
N ALA A 92 -17.72 -14.14 -4.61
CA ALA A 92 -18.12 -14.38 -6.00
C ALA A 92 -18.40 -15.88 -6.26
N TYR A 93 -17.55 -16.77 -5.75
CA TYR A 93 -17.78 -18.22 -5.81
C TYR A 93 -19.07 -18.62 -5.09
N ALA A 94 -19.29 -18.11 -3.87
CA ALA A 94 -20.49 -18.40 -3.09
C ALA A 94 -21.77 -17.91 -3.79
N GLN A 95 -21.75 -16.73 -4.42
CA GLN A 95 -22.87 -16.22 -5.22
C GLN A 95 -23.14 -17.10 -6.45
N MET A 96 -22.10 -17.54 -7.17
CA MET A 96 -22.26 -18.43 -8.32
C MET A 96 -22.88 -19.79 -7.93
N MET A 97 -22.46 -20.35 -6.80
CA MET A 97 -23.01 -21.60 -6.27
C MET A 97 -24.45 -21.43 -5.74
N SER A 98 -24.78 -20.27 -5.17
CA SER A 98 -26.13 -19.95 -4.68
C SER A 98 -27.13 -19.68 -5.82
N GLN A 99 -26.67 -19.18 -6.97
CA GLN A 99 -27.52 -19.00 -8.16
C GLN A 99 -27.83 -20.32 -8.89
N SER A 100 -27.18 -21.42 -8.50
CA SER A 100 -27.36 -22.74 -9.12
C SER A 100 -28.44 -23.59 -8.43
N SER A 101 -29.11 -23.07 -7.39
CA SER A 101 -30.06 -23.84 -6.56
C SER A 101 -31.54 -23.71 -6.98
N ASP A 102 -31.88 -22.82 -7.91
CA ASP A 102 -33.28 -22.54 -8.31
C ASP A 102 -33.52 -22.72 -9.82
N ASN A 103 -32.90 -23.70 -10.47
CA ASN A 103 -33.28 -24.06 -11.85
C ASN A 103 -33.31 -25.58 -12.04
N GLU A 104 -34.27 -26.21 -11.38
CA GLU A 104 -34.78 -27.52 -11.81
C GLU A 104 -35.54 -27.33 -13.14
N TYR A 105 -35.24 -28.19 -14.12
CA TYR A 105 -35.79 -28.28 -15.49
C TYR A 105 -35.30 -27.31 -16.56
N SER A 106 -34.15 -27.65 -17.17
CA SER A 106 -34.12 -28.02 -18.60
C SER A 106 -32.76 -28.59 -18.97
N ALA A 107 -32.69 -29.92 -18.95
CA ALA A 107 -31.67 -30.65 -19.70
C ALA A 107 -31.97 -30.49 -21.20
N SER A 108 -31.28 -29.57 -21.87
CA SER A 108 -31.12 -29.62 -23.32
C SER A 108 -29.73 -30.13 -23.63
N CYS A 109 -29.68 -31.39 -24.08
CA CYS A 109 -28.52 -32.08 -24.61
C CYS A 109 -27.66 -31.18 -25.50
N LEU A 110 -26.37 -31.05 -25.18
CA LEU A 110 -25.39 -30.49 -26.12
C LEU A 110 -25.00 -31.60 -27.12
N PRO A 111 -25.21 -31.42 -28.44
CA PRO A 111 -24.74 -32.37 -29.43
C PRO A 111 -23.23 -32.30 -29.57
N GLY A 112 -22.65 -33.47 -29.82
CA GLY A 112 -21.24 -33.79 -29.66
C GLY A 112 -20.23 -32.89 -30.38
N LYS A 113 -19.06 -32.80 -29.76
CA LYS A 113 -17.80 -32.93 -30.49
C LYS A 113 -16.94 -33.99 -29.81
N VAL A 114 -16.86 -35.13 -30.47
CA VAL A 114 -15.93 -36.22 -30.22
C VAL A 114 -14.51 -35.64 -30.27
N VAL A 115 -13.83 -35.61 -29.11
CA VAL A 115 -12.36 -35.51 -29.09
C VAL A 115 -11.87 -36.95 -29.10
N GLN A 116 -11.51 -37.45 -30.29
CA GLN A 116 -10.82 -38.72 -30.44
C GLN A 116 -9.45 -38.62 -29.76
N THR A 117 -9.31 -39.25 -28.60
CA THR A 117 -8.02 -39.61 -28.01
C THR A 117 -7.44 -40.75 -28.84
N ILE A 118 -6.44 -40.46 -29.66
CA ILE A 118 -5.58 -41.49 -30.25
C ILE A 118 -4.48 -41.79 -29.23
N TYR A 119 -4.59 -42.94 -28.57
CA TYR A 119 -3.47 -43.60 -27.89
C TYR A 119 -2.93 -44.72 -28.79
N LEU A 120 -1.65 -45.06 -28.56
CA LEU A 120 -0.81 -46.13 -29.14
C LEU A 120 0.20 -45.58 -30.19
N ASP A 121 1.49 -45.88 -30.15
CA ASP A 121 2.20 -46.92 -29.41
C ASP A 121 3.71 -46.57 -29.29
N LYS A 122 4.36 -47.08 -28.24
CA LYS A 122 5.83 -47.17 -28.19
C LYS A 122 6.26 -48.39 -29.02
N PRO A 123 7.48 -48.38 -29.56
CA PRO A 123 8.24 -49.62 -29.55
C PRO A 123 9.61 -49.43 -28.89
N SER A 124 9.86 -50.29 -27.90
CA SER A 124 11.19 -50.70 -27.47
C SER A 124 11.58 -51.97 -28.24
N SER A 125 12.62 -51.90 -29.06
CA SER A 125 13.71 -52.90 -29.07
C SER A 125 14.89 -52.38 -29.88
#